data_AF-A0A937NI36-F1
#
_entry.id   AF-A0A937NI36-F1
#
_cell.length_a   1.000
_cell.length_b   1.000
_cell.length_c   1.000
_cell.angle_alpha   90.00
_cell.angle_beta   90.00
_cell.angle_gamma   90.00
#
_symmetry.space_group_name_H-M   'P 1'
#
loop_
_entity.id
_entity.type
_entity.pdbx_description
1 polymer ?
#
loop_
_entity_poly.entity_id
_entity_poly.type
_entity_poly.pdbx_seq_one_letter_code
_entity_poly.pdbx_strand_id
1 'polypeptide(L)' 'MTIKVVTDSCSDITQEEAKKLGITVVPAYVHFGDEVYRDGVDID' A
#
# COMPACT_ATOMS: atom_id res chain seq x y z
N MET A 1 -8.53 3.61 -24.64
CA MET A 1 -9.08 3.21 -23.32
C MET A 1 -7.88 2.88 -22.45
N THR A 2 -7.78 3.44 -21.25
CA THR A 2 -6.62 3.25 -20.36
C THR A 2 -7.07 2.47 -19.15
N ILE A 3 -6.39 1.35 -18.86
CA ILE A 3 -6.63 0.53 -17.66
C ILE A 3 -5.60 0.93 -16.59
N LYS A 4 -6.05 1.02 -15.33
CA LYS A 4 -5.21 1.23 -14.16
C LYS A 4 -5.47 0.11 -13.16
N VAL A 5 -4.40 -0.35 -12.51
CA VAL A 5 -4.46 -1.36 -11.46
C VAL A 5 -4.22 -0.67 -10.13
N VAL A 6 -5.12 -0.92 -9.18
CA VAL A 6 -5.08 -0.39 -7.83
C VAL A 6 -5.34 -1.56 -6.88
N THR A 7 -4.58 -1.64 -5.79
CA THR A 7 -4.68 -2.68 -4.76
C THR A 7 -4.46 -2.08 -3.37
N ASP A 8 -4.65 -2.85 -2.31
CA ASP A 8 -4.32 -2.46 -0.93
C ASP A 8 -2.97 -3.05 -0.46
N SER A 9 -2.54 -2.64 0.74
CA SER A 9 -1.27 -3.10 1.34
C SER A 9 -1.27 -4.57 1.79
N CYS A 10 -2.43 -5.23 1.87
CA CYS A 10 -2.52 -6.66 2.22
C CYS A 10 -2.31 -7.60 1.02
N SER A 11 -1.87 -7.07 -0.13
CA SER A 11 -1.65 -7.84 -1.36
C SER A 11 -0.26 -8.50 -1.47
N ASP A 12 0.60 -8.31 -0.46
CA ASP A 12 1.99 -8.80 -0.38
C ASP A 12 2.93 -8.32 -1.51
N ILE A 13 2.47 -7.40 -2.37
CA ILE A 13 3.34 -6.75 -3.36
C ILE A 13 4.27 -5.75 -2.68
N THR A 14 5.56 -5.80 -2.99
CA THR A 14 6.50 -4.81 -2.46
C THR A 14 6.26 -3.43 -3.09
N GLN A 15 6.59 -2.35 -2.37
CA GLN A 15 6.50 -0.98 -2.90
C GLN A 15 7.35 -0.78 -4.16
N GLU A 16 8.49 -1.49 -4.25
CA GLU A 16 9.33 -1.47 -5.45
C GLU A 16 8.65 -2.11 -6.66
N GLU A 17 8.02 -3.27 -6.49
CA GLU A 17 7.29 -3.96 -7.56
C GLU A 17 6.09 -3.14 -8.02
N ALA A 18 5.31 -2.58 -7.08
CA ALA A 18 4.18 -1.72 -7.40
C ALA A 18 4.62 -0.50 -8.24
N LYS A 19 5.73 0.14 -7.87
CA LYS A 19 6.32 1.25 -8.62
C LYS A 19 6.78 0.82 -10.02
N LYS A 20 7.47 -0.33 -10.14
CA LYS A 20 7.94 -0.87 -11.43
C LYS A 20 6.78 -1.20 -12.37
N LEU A 21 5.65 -1.68 -11.83
CA LEU A 21 4.46 -2.07 -12.60
C LEU A 21 3.45 -0.93 -12.81
N GLY A 22 3.65 0.23 -12.19
CA GLY A 22 2.71 1.35 -12.25
C GLY A 22 1.39 1.07 -11.51
N ILE A 23 1.42 0.22 -10.49
CA ILE A 23 0.30 -0.13 -9.62
C ILE A 23 0.23 0.90 -8.49
N THR A 24 -0.98 1.39 -8.18
CA THR A 24 -1.21 2.22 -6.99
C THR A 24 -1.58 1.34 -5.81
N VAL A 25 -0.86 1.44 -4.70
CA VAL A 25 -1.17 0.74 -3.45
C VAL A 25 -1.87 1.72 -2.49
N VAL A 26 -3.01 1.32 -1.95
CA VAL A 26 -3.75 2.06 -0.92
C VAL A 26 -3.43 1.44 0.44
N PRO A 27 -2.78 2.17 1.36
CA PRO A 27 -2.35 1.59 2.63
C PRO A 27 -3.54 1.35 3.56
N ALA A 28 -3.53 0.21 4.27
CA ALA A 28 -4.35 0.01 5.45
C ALA A 28 -3.86 0.85 6.63
N TYR A 29 -4.71 1.05 7.63
CA TYR A 29 -4.33 1.67 8.89
C TYR A 29 -4.05 0.60 9.95
N VAL A 30 -2.89 0.70 10.61
CA VAL A 30 -2.48 -0.14 11.73
C VAL A 30 -2.60 0.67 13.01
N HIS A 31 -3.36 0.15 13.98
CA HIS A 31 -3.62 0.81 15.26
C HIS A 31 -2.78 0.16 16.37
N PHE A 32 -1.95 0.95 17.05
CA PHE A 32 -1.25 0.58 18.27
C PHE A 32 -1.76 1.44 19.44
N GLY A 33 -2.87 1.01 20.05
CA GLY A 33 -3.57 1.83 21.04
C GLY A 33 -4.17 3.08 20.39
N ASP A 34 -3.72 4.25 20.82
CA ASP A 34 -4.15 5.56 20.30
C ASP A 34 -3.34 6.02 19.07
N GLU A 35 -2.23 5.34 18.77
CA GLU A 35 -1.39 5.67 17.62
C GLU A 35 -1.88 4.94 16.36
N VAL A 36 -1.86 5.64 15.22
CA VAL A 36 -2.33 5.13 13.93
C VAL A 36 -1.26 5.33 12.85
N TYR A 37 -0.93 4.26 12.14
CA TYR A 37 0.09 4.22 11.10
C TYR A 37 -0.50 3.72 9.80
N ARG A 38 0.01 4.19 8.67
CA ARG A 38 -0.29 3.62 7.35
C ARG A 38 0.72 2.53 7.02
N ASP A 39 0.21 1.36 6.72
CA ASP A 39 0.99 0.17 6.37
C ASP A 39 1.84 0.38 5.12
N GLY A 40 3.14 0.07 5.18
CA GLY A 40 4.12 0.31 4.13
C GLY A 40 4.43 1.78 3.82
N VAL A 41 3.94 2.73 4.63
CA VAL A 41 4.19 4.17 4.48
C VAL A 41 4.79 4.77 5.75
N ASP A 42 4.13 4.60 6.89
CA ASP A 42 4.58 5.10 8.19
C ASP A 42 5.30 4.00 8.99
N ILE A 43 5.06 2.72 8.68
CA ILE A 43 5.64 1.53 9.31
C ILE A 43 5.88 0.43 8.26
N ASP A 44 6.87 -0.44 8.49
CA ASP A 44 7.26 -1.59 7.65
C ASP A 44 7.00 -2.92 8.39
#